data_AF-A0A9J6E2D4-F1
#
_entry.id   AF-A0A9J6E2D4-F1
#
_cell.length_a   1.000
_cell.length_b   1.000
_cell.length_c   1.000
_cell.angle_alpha   90.00
_cell.angle_beta   90.00
_cell.angle_gamma   90.00
#
_symmetry.space_group_name_H-M   'P 1'
#
loop_
_entity.id
_entity.type
_entity.pdbx_description
1 polymer ?
#
loop_
_entity_poly.entity_id
_entity_poly.type
_entity_poly.pdbx_seq_one_letter_code
_entity_poly.pdbx_strand_id
1 'polypeptide(L)'
;MNEQANKMTDRDDLREMSALMLADMVPSFTGGDTGPDVGVFFKILEQVGRLGGWRDNELICIARCKMVGAAHDFAWWDDGVAAASNFSEFKCLAFKRFDTEPLIFKTERFLNARQGAEEEVRSFASRLRILGTATLASSDSQDPVKASLRREILAEQLLSQFLLGLRIRSADLFSLETQKRLTRPLP
;
A
#
# COMPACT_ATOMS: atom_id res chain seq x y z
N MET A 1 2.92 -20.00 -45.08
CA MET A 1 2.32 -19.97 -43.73
C MET A 1 3.34 -19.95 -42.58
N ASN A 2 4.67 -19.95 -42.82
CA ASN A 2 5.68 -20.07 -41.74
C ASN A 2 6.21 -18.74 -41.16
N GLU A 3 5.93 -17.61 -41.79
CA GLU A 3 6.60 -16.33 -41.45
C GLU A 3 5.87 -15.53 -40.36
N GLN A 4 4.55 -15.74 -40.21
CA GLN A 4 3.75 -15.15 -39.14
C GLN A 4 3.92 -15.90 -37.81
N ALA A 5 4.11 -17.23 -37.85
CA ALA A 5 4.39 -18.02 -36.65
C ALA A 5 5.76 -17.66 -36.05
N ASN A 6 6.79 -17.53 -36.89
CA ASN A 6 8.16 -17.24 -36.43
C ASN A 6 8.32 -15.83 -35.81
N LYS A 7 7.55 -14.83 -36.29
CA LYS A 7 7.50 -13.47 -35.69
C LYS A 7 6.72 -13.41 -34.37
N MET A 8 5.85 -14.37 -34.12
CA MET A 8 5.03 -14.42 -32.91
C MET A 8 5.81 -15.09 -31.77
N THR A 9 6.57 -16.15 -32.07
CA THR A 9 7.49 -16.82 -31.13
C THR A 9 8.60 -15.88 -30.64
N ASP A 10 9.23 -15.13 -31.55
CA ASP A 10 10.34 -14.21 -31.22
C ASP A 10 9.91 -13.05 -30.30
N ARG A 11 8.64 -12.60 -30.39
CA ARG A 11 8.10 -11.55 -29.52
C ARG A 11 7.74 -12.05 -28.12
N ASP A 12 7.24 -13.27 -28.02
CA ASP A 12 6.93 -13.88 -26.73
C ASP A 12 8.22 -14.24 -25.98
N ASP A 13 9.25 -14.75 -26.67
CA ASP A 13 10.56 -15.04 -26.08
C ASP A 13 11.27 -13.77 -25.57
N LEU A 14 11.22 -12.67 -26.33
CA LEU A 14 11.75 -11.37 -25.89
C LEU A 14 11.02 -10.84 -24.65
N ARG A 15 9.70 -11.09 -24.56
CA ARG A 15 8.88 -10.68 -23.43
C ARG A 15 9.19 -11.52 -22.19
N GLU A 16 9.37 -12.82 -22.34
CA GLU A 16 9.78 -13.72 -21.24
C GLU A 16 11.19 -13.42 -20.73
N MET A 17 12.15 -13.15 -21.62
CA MET A 17 13.49 -12.70 -21.23
C MET A 17 13.46 -11.36 -20.49
N SER A 18 12.61 -10.42 -20.92
CA SER A 18 12.44 -9.15 -20.22
C SER A 18 11.84 -9.33 -18.81
N ALA A 19 10.90 -10.27 -18.65
CA ALA A 19 10.31 -10.59 -17.35
C ALA A 19 11.31 -11.22 -16.38
N LEU A 20 12.17 -12.13 -16.87
CA LEU A 20 13.26 -12.72 -16.08
C LEU A 20 14.28 -11.69 -15.63
N MET A 21 14.68 -10.77 -16.51
CA MET A 21 15.62 -9.69 -16.15
C MET A 21 15.02 -8.71 -15.13
N LEU A 22 13.74 -8.39 -15.28
CA LEU A 22 13.03 -7.56 -14.30
C LEU A 22 12.89 -8.28 -12.96
N ALA A 23 12.63 -9.59 -12.96
CA ALA A 23 12.57 -10.37 -11.72
C ALA A 23 13.88 -10.32 -10.93
N ASP A 24 15.03 -10.18 -11.58
CA ASP A 24 16.32 -10.04 -10.88
C ASP A 24 16.43 -8.74 -10.06
N MET A 25 15.74 -7.68 -10.47
CA MET A 25 15.66 -6.42 -9.71
C MET A 25 14.86 -6.54 -8.40
N VAL A 26 14.06 -7.59 -8.24
CA VAL A 26 13.33 -7.85 -7.00
C VAL A 26 14.29 -8.48 -5.98
N PRO A 27 14.51 -7.86 -4.80
CA PRO A 27 15.37 -8.41 -3.78
C PRO A 27 14.74 -9.67 -3.16
N SER A 28 15.58 -10.58 -2.67
CA SER A 28 15.10 -11.72 -1.90
C SER A 28 14.59 -11.28 -0.52
N PHE A 29 13.54 -11.92 -0.03
CA PHE A 29 12.92 -11.65 1.27
C PHE A 29 13.05 -12.88 2.18
N THR A 30 13.65 -12.70 3.36
CA THR A 30 13.94 -13.80 4.30
C THR A 30 12.86 -13.99 5.37
N GLY A 31 12.06 -12.96 5.63
CA GLY A 31 11.09 -12.96 6.73
C GLY A 31 11.68 -12.70 8.12
N GLY A 32 12.89 -12.15 8.22
CA GLY A 32 13.54 -11.81 9.49
C GLY A 32 14.33 -10.50 9.44
N ASP A 33 15.21 -10.27 10.42
CA ASP A 33 15.95 -9.01 10.60
C ASP A 33 17.01 -8.75 9.52
N THR A 34 17.25 -9.72 8.63
CA THR A 34 18.28 -9.66 7.59
C THR A 34 17.62 -9.55 6.22
N GLY A 35 17.62 -8.34 5.64
CA GLY A 35 17.05 -8.08 4.31
C GLY A 35 16.06 -6.92 4.32
N PRO A 36 15.31 -6.73 3.21
CA PRO A 36 14.27 -5.71 3.15
C PRO A 36 13.10 -6.06 4.08
N ASP A 37 12.52 -5.05 4.72
CA ASP A 37 11.23 -5.17 5.38
C ASP A 37 10.14 -5.64 4.40
N VAL A 38 9.12 -6.32 4.91
CA VAL A 38 8.00 -6.86 4.11
C VAL A 38 7.37 -5.77 3.24
N GLY A 39 7.24 -4.54 3.75
CA GLY A 39 6.70 -3.42 2.99
C GLY A 39 7.61 -2.92 1.87
N VAL A 40 8.92 -2.89 2.11
CA VAL A 40 9.91 -2.52 1.08
C VAL A 40 9.94 -3.58 -0.02
N PHE A 41 9.94 -4.85 0.34
CA PHE A 41 9.89 -5.96 -0.60
C PHE A 41 8.69 -5.86 -1.55
N PHE A 42 7.46 -5.76 -1.02
CA PHE A 42 6.27 -5.67 -1.85
C PHE A 42 6.21 -4.38 -2.68
N LYS A 43 6.74 -3.27 -2.16
CA LYS A 43 6.82 -2.01 -2.92
C LYS A 43 7.72 -2.15 -4.15
N ILE A 44 8.89 -2.78 -4.00
CA ILE A 44 9.81 -3.02 -5.13
C ILE A 44 9.17 -4.00 -6.11
N LEU A 45 8.59 -5.11 -5.62
CA LEU A 45 7.91 -6.09 -6.46
C LEU A 45 6.79 -5.46 -7.30
N GLU A 46 5.95 -4.59 -6.71
CA GLU A 46 4.91 -3.88 -7.44
C GLU A 46 5.45 -2.87 -8.45
N GLN A 47 6.56 -2.18 -8.14
CA GLN A 47 7.19 -1.26 -9.08
C GLN A 47 7.74 -2.00 -10.29
N VAL A 48 8.50 -3.07 -10.05
CA VAL A 48 9.06 -3.92 -11.10
C VAL A 48 7.95 -4.60 -11.89
N GLY A 49 6.90 -5.10 -11.23
CA GLY A 49 5.77 -5.72 -11.89
C GLY A 49 4.96 -4.75 -12.75
N ARG A 50 4.84 -3.48 -12.35
CA ARG A 50 4.27 -2.44 -13.23
C ARG A 50 5.12 -2.19 -14.47
N LEU A 51 6.46 -2.22 -14.34
CA LEU A 51 7.36 -2.08 -15.48
C LEU A 51 7.27 -3.30 -16.43
N GLY A 52 7.11 -4.50 -15.87
CA GLY A 52 6.99 -5.76 -16.61
C GLY A 52 5.58 -6.07 -17.11
N GLY A 53 4.57 -5.27 -16.73
CA GLY A 53 3.17 -5.54 -17.04
C GLY A 53 2.65 -6.85 -16.44
N TRP A 54 3.12 -7.21 -15.25
CA TRP A 54 2.79 -8.47 -14.58
C TRP A 54 1.38 -8.45 -14.00
N ARG A 55 0.70 -9.60 -14.12
CA ARG A 55 -0.61 -9.89 -13.51
C ARG A 55 -0.44 -10.43 -12.10
N ASP A 56 -1.53 -10.47 -11.34
CA ASP A 56 -1.53 -10.98 -9.96
C ASP A 56 -0.87 -12.36 -9.80
N ASN A 57 -1.16 -13.31 -10.69
CA ASN A 57 -0.54 -14.64 -10.64
C ASN A 57 0.98 -14.59 -10.84
N GLU A 58 1.46 -13.73 -11.74
CA GLU A 58 2.89 -13.56 -12.02
C GLU A 58 3.58 -12.88 -10.82
N LEU A 59 2.93 -11.89 -10.21
CA LEU A 59 3.39 -11.24 -8.98
C LEU A 59 3.51 -12.23 -7.82
N ILE A 60 2.51 -13.10 -7.63
CA ILE A 60 2.53 -14.14 -6.58
C ILE A 60 3.66 -15.14 -6.85
N CYS A 61 3.79 -15.63 -8.08
CA CYS A 61 4.86 -16.58 -8.45
C CYS A 61 6.25 -15.99 -8.18
N ILE A 62 6.50 -14.76 -8.64
CA ILE A 62 7.79 -14.09 -8.44
C ILE A 62 8.03 -13.81 -6.96
N ALA A 63 7.00 -13.42 -6.21
CA ALA A 63 7.10 -13.27 -4.76
C ALA A 63 7.55 -14.57 -4.09
N ARG A 64 6.87 -15.70 -4.40
CA ARG A 64 7.22 -17.03 -3.88
C ARG A 64 8.65 -17.45 -4.22
N CYS A 65 9.12 -17.15 -5.43
CA CYS A 65 10.51 -17.46 -5.84
C CYS A 65 11.56 -16.58 -5.14
N LYS A 66 11.20 -15.35 -4.78
CA LYS A 66 12.10 -14.42 -4.08
C LYS A 66 12.04 -14.54 -2.56
N MET A 67 11.05 -15.24 -2.03
CA MET A 67 10.98 -15.59 -0.62
C MET A 67 11.93 -16.75 -0.32
N VAL A 68 12.81 -16.57 0.66
CA VAL A 68 13.84 -17.52 1.10
C VAL A 68 13.77 -17.70 2.63
N GLY A 69 14.32 -18.78 3.17
CA GLY A 69 14.32 -19.03 4.62
C GLY A 69 12.91 -19.10 5.22
N ALA A 70 12.66 -18.39 6.32
CA ALA A 70 11.35 -18.41 6.99
C ALA A 70 10.21 -17.89 6.10
N ALA A 71 10.49 -16.95 5.19
CA ALA A 71 9.53 -16.49 4.20
C ALA A 71 9.23 -17.53 3.13
N HIS A 72 10.21 -18.36 2.74
CA HIS A 72 9.96 -19.49 1.84
C HIS A 72 8.98 -20.47 2.48
N ASP A 73 9.19 -20.79 3.75
CA ASP A 73 8.33 -21.76 4.42
C ASP A 73 6.90 -21.26 4.55
N PHE A 74 6.73 -19.97 4.86
CA PHE A 74 5.43 -19.30 4.80
C PHE A 74 4.80 -19.35 3.39
N ALA A 75 5.59 -19.14 2.33
CA ALA A 75 5.05 -18.99 0.98
C ALA A 75 4.59 -20.32 0.35
N TRP A 76 5.19 -21.44 0.76
CA TRP A 76 5.00 -22.76 0.15
C TRP A 76 4.33 -23.78 1.07
N TRP A 77 4.50 -23.68 2.39
CA TRP A 77 4.00 -24.69 3.34
C TRP A 77 2.85 -24.20 4.22
N ASP A 78 2.52 -22.91 4.19
CA ASP A 78 1.34 -22.39 4.88
C ASP A 78 0.09 -22.57 4.01
N ASP A 79 -0.81 -23.47 4.40
CA ASP A 79 -2.04 -23.78 3.67
C ASP A 79 -2.93 -22.54 3.44
N GLY A 80 -2.89 -21.57 4.37
CA GLY A 80 -3.64 -20.31 4.24
C GLY A 80 -3.10 -19.40 3.14
N VAL A 81 -1.79 -19.47 2.89
CA VAL A 81 -1.09 -18.68 1.85
C VAL A 81 -1.12 -19.41 0.50
N ALA A 82 -1.08 -20.74 0.52
CA ALA A 82 -1.23 -21.56 -0.67
C ALA A 82 -2.60 -21.34 -1.34
N ALA A 83 -3.64 -21.09 -0.53
CA ALA A 83 -5.01 -20.82 -0.97
C ALA A 83 -5.26 -19.37 -1.44
N ALA A 84 -4.29 -18.45 -1.31
CA ALA A 84 -4.48 -17.05 -1.68
C ALA A 84 -4.81 -16.91 -3.17
N SER A 85 -5.96 -16.32 -3.46
CA SER A 85 -6.55 -16.27 -4.81
C SER A 85 -6.07 -15.09 -5.66
N ASN A 86 -5.53 -14.06 -5.01
CA ASN A 86 -5.11 -12.81 -5.63
C ASN A 86 -3.93 -12.19 -4.86
N PHE A 87 -3.24 -11.25 -5.51
CA PHE A 87 -2.01 -10.69 -4.96
C PHE A 87 -2.26 -9.84 -3.70
N SER A 88 -3.41 -9.18 -3.61
CA SER A 88 -3.79 -8.38 -2.44
C SER A 88 -3.95 -9.25 -1.19
N GLU A 89 -4.56 -10.42 -1.32
CA GLU A 89 -4.73 -11.40 -0.25
C GLU A 89 -3.38 -11.97 0.20
N PHE A 90 -2.54 -12.39 -0.76
CA PHE A 90 -1.19 -12.88 -0.49
C PHE A 90 -0.34 -11.84 0.27
N LYS A 91 -0.38 -10.59 -0.19
CA LYS A 91 0.31 -9.46 0.46
C LYS A 91 -0.21 -9.26 1.89
N CYS A 92 -1.53 -9.28 2.10
CA CYS A 92 -2.13 -9.12 3.43
C CYS A 92 -1.65 -10.19 4.42
N LEU A 93 -1.63 -11.46 4.00
CA LEU A 93 -1.12 -12.56 4.82
C LEU A 93 0.36 -12.40 5.16
N ALA A 94 1.17 -11.97 4.20
CA ALA A 94 2.59 -11.74 4.41
C ALA A 94 2.85 -10.59 5.39
N PHE A 95 2.12 -9.48 5.28
CA PHE A 95 2.17 -8.40 6.28
C PHE A 95 1.74 -8.90 7.65
N LYS A 96 0.65 -9.66 7.76
CA LYS A 96 0.22 -10.21 9.05
C LYS A 96 1.29 -11.08 9.71
N ARG A 97 2.10 -11.79 8.93
CA ARG A 97 3.13 -12.70 9.43
C ARG A 97 4.45 -12.01 9.78
N PHE A 98 4.87 -11.04 8.95
CA PHE A 98 6.22 -10.49 8.97
C PHE A 98 6.30 -9.00 9.25
N ASP A 99 5.18 -8.32 9.47
CA ASP A 99 5.17 -6.94 9.94
C ASP A 99 5.63 -6.91 11.40
N THR A 100 6.93 -6.72 11.59
CA THR A 100 7.58 -6.64 12.90
C THR A 100 7.50 -5.24 13.50
N GLU A 101 6.92 -4.27 12.79
CA GLU A 101 6.90 -2.89 13.27
C GLU A 101 5.99 -2.75 14.50
N PRO A 102 6.53 -2.27 15.64
CA PRO A 102 5.74 -2.05 16.84
C PRO A 102 4.57 -1.09 16.62
N LEU A 103 3.41 -1.42 17.22
CA LEU A 103 2.19 -0.63 17.11
C LEU A 103 2.37 0.84 17.52
N ILE A 104 3.29 1.13 18.45
CA ILE A 104 3.59 2.50 18.89
C ILE A 104 4.06 3.37 17.72
N PHE A 105 4.95 2.88 16.86
CA PHE A 105 5.47 3.64 15.72
C PHE A 105 4.40 3.85 14.65
N LYS A 106 3.53 2.85 14.43
CA LYS A 106 2.36 2.97 13.53
C LYS A 106 1.38 4.03 14.05
N THR A 107 1.18 4.06 15.37
CA THR A 107 0.32 5.04 16.05
C THR A 107 0.89 6.45 15.93
N GLU A 108 2.19 6.62 16.20
CA GLU A 108 2.86 7.92 16.03
C GLU A 108 2.77 8.44 14.60
N ARG A 109 2.99 7.56 13.60
CA ARG A 109 2.89 7.96 12.19
C ARG A 109 1.48 8.41 11.81
N PHE A 110 0.47 7.74 12.37
CA PHE A 110 -0.93 8.11 12.17
C PHE A 110 -1.23 9.49 12.80
N LEU A 111 -0.90 9.69 14.07
CA LEU A 111 -1.17 10.93 14.80
C LEU A 111 -0.39 12.14 14.26
N ASN A 112 0.79 11.90 13.71
CA ASN A 112 1.64 12.93 13.11
C ASN A 112 1.41 13.13 11.61
N ALA A 113 0.48 12.40 10.99
CA ALA A 113 0.17 12.57 9.58
C ALA A 113 -0.38 14.00 9.33
N ARG A 114 0.27 14.71 8.41
CA ARG A 114 -0.14 16.02 7.88
C ARG A 114 -0.21 15.95 6.36
N GLN A 115 -1.05 16.79 5.76
CA GLN A 115 -1.13 16.97 4.31
C GLN A 115 0.17 17.56 3.79
N GLY A 116 0.76 16.92 2.77
CA GLY A 116 1.95 17.42 2.09
C GLY A 116 1.71 18.75 1.39
N ALA A 117 2.77 19.50 1.08
CA ALA A 117 2.66 20.82 0.43
C ALA A 117 1.95 20.75 -0.93
N GLU A 118 2.26 19.73 -1.73
CA GLU A 118 1.69 19.47 -3.07
C GLU A 118 0.68 18.31 -3.06
N GLU A 119 0.30 17.81 -1.88
CA GLU A 119 -0.60 16.66 -1.78
C GLU A 119 -2.05 17.12 -1.87
N GLU A 120 -2.81 16.55 -2.81
CA GLU A 120 -4.25 16.80 -2.86
C GLU A 120 -4.96 16.30 -1.60
N VAL A 121 -6.04 16.99 -1.21
CA VAL A 121 -6.85 16.63 -0.03
C VAL A 121 -7.36 15.18 -0.10
N ARG A 122 -7.71 14.70 -1.31
CA ARG A 122 -8.17 13.31 -1.52
C ARG A 122 -7.05 12.30 -1.32
N SER A 123 -5.87 12.58 -1.87
CA SER A 123 -4.69 11.73 -1.68
C SER A 123 -4.28 11.67 -0.21
N PHE A 124 -4.35 12.80 0.50
CA PHE A 124 -4.15 12.84 1.95
C PHE A 124 -5.17 11.97 2.70
N ALA A 125 -6.46 12.08 2.39
CA ALA A 125 -7.50 11.25 2.99
C ALA A 125 -7.26 9.75 2.74
N SER A 126 -6.88 9.38 1.51
CA SER A 126 -6.55 7.98 1.16
C SER A 126 -5.35 7.47 1.94
N ARG A 127 -4.26 8.25 2.03
CA ARG A 127 -3.07 7.89 2.80
C ARG A 127 -3.37 7.78 4.28
N LEU A 128 -4.15 8.70 4.83
CA LEU A 128 -4.54 8.70 6.23
C LEU A 128 -5.41 7.49 6.58
N ARG A 129 -6.34 7.12 5.68
CA ARG A 129 -7.15 5.91 5.83
C ARG A 129 -6.29 4.66 5.90
N ILE A 130 -5.29 4.54 5.01
CA ILE A 130 -4.34 3.41 5.01
C ILE A 130 -3.62 3.32 6.35
N LEU A 131 -3.07 4.44 6.84
CA LEU A 131 -2.40 4.51 8.14
C LEU A 131 -3.32 4.12 9.31
N GLY A 132 -4.53 4.70 9.35
CA GLY A 132 -5.50 4.41 10.41
C GLY A 132 -5.94 2.95 10.41
N THR A 133 -6.16 2.35 9.24
CA THR A 133 -6.49 0.91 9.17
C THR A 133 -5.33 0.02 9.59
N ALA A 134 -4.08 0.35 9.22
CA ALA A 134 -2.90 -0.43 9.62
C ALA A 134 -2.64 -0.37 11.13
N THR A 135 -2.99 0.74 11.78
CA THR A 135 -2.81 0.93 13.23
C THR A 135 -3.99 0.38 14.03
N LEU A 136 -5.23 0.67 13.61
CA LEU A 136 -6.42 0.51 14.45
C LEU A 136 -7.28 -0.71 14.09
N ALA A 137 -7.12 -1.30 12.90
CA ALA A 137 -7.90 -2.47 12.46
C ALA A 137 -7.31 -3.81 12.97
N SER A 138 -6.75 -3.80 14.18
CA SER A 138 -6.18 -5.01 14.78
C SER A 138 -7.29 -5.88 15.38
N SER A 139 -7.38 -7.11 14.89
CA SER A 139 -8.29 -8.22 15.25
C SER A 139 -9.66 -8.26 14.56
N ASP A 140 -9.87 -9.28 13.73
CA ASP A 140 -11.22 -9.76 13.38
C ASP A 140 -11.90 -10.26 14.66
N SER A 141 -12.75 -9.44 15.27
CA SER A 141 -13.73 -9.98 16.20
C SER A 141 -14.86 -10.62 15.40
N GLN A 142 -15.13 -11.89 15.68
CA GLN A 142 -16.32 -12.60 15.20
C GLN A 142 -17.65 -11.96 15.70
N ASP A 143 -17.59 -11.02 16.64
CA ASP A 143 -18.73 -10.30 17.19
C ASP A 143 -19.10 -9.09 16.31
N PRO A 144 -20.29 -9.11 15.65
CA PRO A 144 -20.72 -8.07 14.73
C PRO A 144 -20.95 -6.71 15.40
N VAL A 145 -21.30 -6.69 16.69
CA VAL A 145 -21.55 -5.45 17.46
C VAL A 145 -20.23 -4.76 17.78
N LYS A 146 -19.22 -5.52 18.21
CA LYS A 146 -17.86 -4.98 18.42
C LYS A 146 -17.23 -4.52 17.12
N ALA A 147 -17.51 -5.21 16.01
CA ALA A 147 -17.02 -4.83 14.70
C ALA A 147 -17.64 -3.50 14.22
N SER A 148 -18.93 -3.24 14.47
CA SER A 148 -19.55 -1.97 14.10
C SER A 148 -19.02 -0.81 14.95
N LEU A 149 -18.94 -0.99 16.27
CA LEU A 149 -18.42 0.02 17.19
C LEU A 149 -16.97 0.40 16.86
N ARG A 150 -16.14 -0.59 16.51
CA ARG A 150 -14.75 -0.32 16.08
C ARG A 150 -14.67 0.46 14.77
N ARG A 151 -15.55 0.18 13.81
CA ARG A 151 -15.62 0.96 12.57
C ARG A 151 -15.99 2.41 12.83
N GLU A 152 -16.91 2.65 13.76
CA GLU A 152 -17.33 3.99 14.16
C GLU A 152 -16.19 4.75 14.84
N ILE A 153 -15.53 4.14 15.84
CA ILE A 153 -14.36 4.73 16.51
C ILE A 153 -13.23 5.02 15.50
N LEU A 154 -12.97 4.11 14.58
CA LEU A 154 -11.97 4.31 13.52
C LEU A 154 -12.34 5.48 12.62
N ALA A 155 -13.61 5.61 12.23
CA ALA A 155 -14.08 6.72 11.40
C ALA A 155 -13.95 8.07 12.12
N GLU A 156 -14.28 8.13 13.41
CA GLU A 156 -14.11 9.34 14.23
C GLU A 156 -12.64 9.73 14.36
N GLN A 157 -11.75 8.76 14.63
CA GLN A 157 -10.31 9.03 14.73
C GLN A 157 -9.72 9.46 13.40
N LEU A 158 -10.12 8.83 12.29
CA LEU A 158 -9.73 9.24 10.94
C LEU A 158 -10.19 10.68 10.65
N LEU A 159 -11.43 11.03 10.97
CA LEU A 159 -11.98 12.35 10.74
C LEU A 159 -11.25 13.42 11.58
N SER A 160 -11.04 13.14 12.86
CA SER A 160 -10.31 14.04 13.76
C SER A 160 -8.88 14.28 13.25
N GLN A 161 -8.16 13.21 12.93
CA GLN A 161 -6.81 13.31 12.40
C GLN A 161 -6.75 13.98 11.02
N PHE A 162 -7.76 13.76 10.19
CA PHE A 162 -7.87 14.42 8.89
C PHE A 162 -7.98 15.93 9.07
N LEU A 163 -8.92 16.39 9.90
CA LEU A 163 -9.10 17.83 10.16
C LEU A 163 -7.86 18.48 10.78
N LEU A 164 -7.21 17.81 11.74
CA LEU A 164 -5.97 18.29 12.35
C LEU A 164 -4.78 18.29 11.37
N GLY A 165 -4.81 17.39 10.38
CA GLY A 165 -3.74 17.23 9.41
C GLY A 165 -3.89 18.03 8.13
N LEU A 166 -5.06 18.63 7.87
CA LEU A 166 -5.30 19.44 6.69
C LEU A 166 -4.44 20.70 6.69
N ARG A 167 -3.81 20.96 5.54
CA ARG A 167 -3.14 22.22 5.28
C ARG A 167 -4.22 23.22 4.88
N ILE A 168 -4.74 23.98 5.85
CA ILE A 168 -5.60 25.12 5.53
C ILE A 168 -4.74 26.10 4.70
N ARG A 169 -5.07 26.27 3.43
CA ARG A 169 -4.46 27.32 2.60
C ARG A 169 -4.89 28.66 3.18
N SER A 170 -4.02 29.28 3.96
CA SER A 170 -4.20 30.64 4.47
C SER A 170 -4.52 31.66 3.36
N ALA A 171 -4.17 31.36 2.10
CA ALA A 171 -4.55 32.17 0.93
C ALA A 171 -6.07 32.33 0.74
N ASP A 172 -6.89 31.33 1.09
CA ASP A 172 -8.35 31.40 0.96
C ASP A 172 -8.98 32.26 2.09
N LEU A 173 -8.33 32.33 3.26
CA LEU A 173 -8.70 33.24 4.35
C LEU A 173 -8.41 34.71 3.98
N PHE A 174 -7.27 34.98 3.34
CA PHE A 174 -6.94 36.33 2.88
C PHE A 174 -7.88 36.80 1.76
N SER A 175 -8.29 35.93 0.83
CA SER A 175 -9.19 36.32 -0.26
C SER A 175 -10.58 36.74 0.25
N LEU A 176 -11.11 36.07 1.29
CA LEU A 176 -12.42 36.42 1.87
C LEU A 176 -12.39 37.70 2.72
N GLU A 177 -11.32 37.93 3.49
CA GLU A 177 -11.16 39.18 4.25
C GLU A 177 -10.89 40.39 3.35
N THR A 178 -10.15 40.19 2.26
CA THR A 178 -9.88 41.26 1.28
C THR A 178 -11.15 41.64 0.52
N GLN A 179 -12.03 40.68 0.18
CA GLN A 179 -13.35 40.98 -0.39
C GLN A 179 -14.28 41.70 0.59
N LYS A 180 -14.31 41.31 1.88
CA LYS A 180 -15.15 42.01 2.89
C LYS A 180 -14.71 43.45 3.19
N ARG A 181 -13.43 43.78 2.97
CA ARG A 181 -12.93 45.17 3.12
C ARG A 181 -13.29 46.07 1.94
N LEU A 182 -13.49 45.49 0.74
CA LEU A 182 -13.86 46.25 -0.46
C LEU A 182 -15.37 46.53 -0.58
N THR A 183 -16.21 45.90 0.24
CA THR A 183 -17.68 46.07 0.20
C THR A 183 -18.25 46.84 1.40
N ARG A 184 -17.42 47.43 2.27
CA ARG A 184 -17.93 48.39 3.28
C ARG A 184 -18.05 49.76 2.62
N PRO A 185 -19.25 50.36 2.54
CA PRO A 185 -19.36 51.75 2.16
C PRO A 185 -18.64 52.61 3.21
N LEU A 186 -17.83 53.56 2.72
CA LEU A 186 -17.16 54.55 3.55
C LEU A 186 -18.20 55.35 4.35
N PRO A 187 -17.95 55.64 5.65
CA PRO A 187 -18.77 56.57 6.42
C PRO A 187 -18.67 58.01 5.88
#